data_AF-A0A9W9GSM3-F1
#
_entry.id   AF-A0A9W9GSM3-F1
#
_cell.length_a   1.000
_cell.length_b   1.000
_cell.length_c   1.000
_cell.angle_alpha   90.00
_cell.angle_beta   90.00
_cell.angle_gamma   90.00
#
_symmetry.space_group_name_H-M   'P 1'
#
loop_
_entity.id
_entity.type
_entity.pdbx_description
1 polymer ?
#
loop_
_entity_poly.entity_id
_entity_poly.type
_entity_poly.pdbx_seq_one_letter_code
_entity_poly.pdbx_strand_id
1 'polypeptide(L)'
;MAAATTASSAEQPTVFPHSHVGFDSITSQIERKLLKRGFQFNVMCVGQTGLGKSTLINTIFASHLIDSKGRLTPSEPVRSTTEIKTESHIIEENGVRLRLNIVDTPGYGDQVNNDRCWDPIVKYIKDQHSAYLRKELTAQRERYIQDTRIHCCLFFIQPSGHALKPIDIVVLKKLSDVVNVVPVIAKSDSLTLEERQAFKERIKEEFAFHNLKMYPYDNDELDDEERAINAQIKDIIPFSVVGSEKTIVVNGKQVRGRQNRWGVINVEDENHCEFVYLRNFLTRTHLQDLVETTSQIHYETFRAKQLLALKESSAAGGHSGGSRPISPSADRELSRNSQRAAMNGY
;
A
#
# COMPACT_ATOMS: atom_id res chain seq x y z
N MET A 1 32.31 -40.06 -9.82
CA MET A 1 31.20 -39.95 -8.84
C MET A 1 31.70 -39.11 -7.68
N ALA A 2 31.16 -37.92 -7.48
CA ALA A 2 31.41 -37.12 -6.27
C ALA A 2 30.13 -37.14 -5.44
N ALA A 3 30.21 -37.70 -4.23
CA ALA A 3 29.07 -37.76 -3.33
C ALA A 3 28.91 -36.39 -2.65
N ALA A 4 27.78 -35.72 -2.88
CA ALA A 4 27.43 -34.50 -2.15
C ALA A 4 27.01 -34.87 -0.73
N THR A 5 27.77 -34.40 0.27
CA THR A 5 27.43 -34.57 1.68
C THR A 5 26.32 -33.58 2.05
N THR A 6 25.08 -34.05 2.12
CA THR A 6 23.95 -33.27 2.65
C THR A 6 24.12 -33.07 4.15
N ALA A 7 24.39 -31.85 4.58
CA ALA A 7 24.38 -31.48 5.99
C ALA A 7 22.92 -31.44 6.49
N SER A 8 22.52 -32.41 7.31
CA SER A 8 21.25 -32.36 8.04
C SER A 8 21.35 -31.35 9.18
N SER A 9 20.45 -30.37 9.20
CA SER A 9 20.26 -29.46 10.32
C SER A 9 19.69 -30.23 11.51
N ALA A 10 20.52 -30.54 12.50
CA ALA A 10 20.08 -31.16 13.73
C ALA A 10 19.25 -30.16 14.55
N GLU A 11 17.95 -30.44 14.73
CA GLU A 11 17.08 -29.69 15.63
C GLU A 11 17.63 -29.80 17.06
N GLN A 12 17.83 -28.65 17.72
CA GLN A 12 18.30 -28.65 19.10
C GLN A 12 17.15 -29.02 20.04
N PRO A 13 17.36 -29.90 21.04
CA PRO A 13 16.31 -30.29 21.96
C PRO A 13 15.83 -29.08 22.78
N THR A 14 14.53 -28.82 22.76
CA THR A 14 13.90 -27.73 23.52
C THR A 14 14.00 -27.98 25.02
N VAL A 15 14.76 -27.16 25.73
CA VAL A 15 14.92 -27.23 27.19
C VAL A 15 13.91 -26.31 27.87
N PHE A 16 13.06 -26.87 28.72
CA PHE A 16 12.07 -26.11 29.50
C PHE A 16 12.60 -25.81 30.92
N PRO A 17 12.50 -24.57 31.42
CA PRO A 17 12.98 -24.22 32.76
C PRO A 17 12.07 -24.77 33.86
N HIS A 18 12.66 -25.25 34.96
CA HIS A 18 11.94 -25.83 36.09
C HIS A 18 11.27 -24.79 37.04
N SER A 19 11.39 -23.49 36.75
CA SER A 19 10.80 -22.40 37.54
C SER A 19 10.42 -21.23 36.64
N HIS A 20 9.60 -20.30 37.14
CA HIS A 20 9.20 -19.11 36.38
C HIS A 20 10.38 -18.14 36.25
N VAL A 21 10.84 -17.91 35.01
CA VAL A 21 12.00 -17.06 34.69
C VAL A 21 11.60 -15.65 34.23
N GLY A 22 10.31 -15.41 33.93
CA GLY A 22 9.80 -14.09 33.57
C GLY A 22 9.93 -13.65 32.10
N PHE A 23 10.43 -14.51 31.20
CA PHE A 23 10.49 -14.20 29.76
C PHE A 23 9.12 -14.24 29.06
N ASP A 24 8.11 -14.86 29.68
CA ASP A 24 6.71 -14.74 29.30
C ASP A 24 6.24 -13.28 29.24
N SER A 25 6.75 -12.43 30.15
CA SER A 25 6.45 -11.00 30.19
C SER A 25 7.00 -10.20 28.99
N ILE A 26 7.89 -10.78 28.16
CA ILE A 26 8.47 -10.10 27.00
C ILE A 26 7.39 -9.70 26.00
N THR A 27 6.35 -10.51 25.83
CA THR A 27 5.19 -10.21 24.95
C THR A 27 4.50 -8.93 25.39
N SER A 28 4.10 -8.81 26.66
CA SER A 28 3.51 -7.59 27.23
C SER A 28 4.46 -6.39 27.23
N GLN A 29 5.78 -6.60 27.32
CA GLN A 29 6.77 -5.52 27.20
C GLN A 29 6.86 -4.99 25.76
N ILE A 30 6.84 -5.88 24.77
CA ILE A 30 6.81 -5.54 23.34
C ILE A 30 5.50 -4.81 23.02
N GLU A 31 4.36 -5.34 23.45
CA GLU A 31 3.03 -4.74 23.30
C GLU A 31 3.00 -3.29 23.81
N ARG A 32 3.34 -3.04 25.08
CA ARG A 32 3.39 -1.68 25.66
C ARG A 32 4.30 -0.73 24.89
N LYS A 33 5.41 -1.25 24.34
CA LYS A 33 6.38 -0.48 23.55
C LYS A 33 5.86 -0.17 22.14
N LEU A 34 5.13 -1.09 21.52
CA LEU A 34 4.43 -0.88 20.25
C LEU A 34 3.28 0.13 20.42
N LEU A 35 2.42 -0.04 21.43
CA LEU A 35 1.35 0.91 21.77
C LEU A 35 1.89 2.33 21.94
N LYS A 36 2.99 2.51 22.69
CA LYS A 36 3.63 3.82 22.89
C LYS A 36 4.25 4.41 21.62
N ARG A 37 4.75 3.56 20.71
CA ARG A 37 5.32 4.00 19.42
C ARG A 37 4.24 4.36 18.40
N GLY A 38 3.10 3.66 18.47
CA GLY A 38 2.10 3.62 17.42
C GLY A 38 2.54 2.83 16.19
N PHE A 39 1.56 2.60 15.31
CA PHE A 39 1.72 1.93 14.02
C PHE A 39 1.74 2.97 12.90
N GLN A 40 2.36 2.62 11.77
CA GLN A 40 2.40 3.45 10.56
C GLN A 40 1.86 2.61 9.40
N PHE A 41 0.84 3.09 8.71
CA PHE A 41 0.25 2.38 7.57
C PHE A 41 0.03 3.34 6.41
N ASN A 42 0.55 2.97 5.25
CA ASN A 42 0.60 3.82 4.07
C ASN A 42 -0.18 3.16 2.93
N VAL A 43 -1.37 3.69 2.62
CA VAL A 43 -2.28 3.12 1.62
C VAL A 43 -2.35 4.01 0.40
N MET A 44 -2.12 3.45 -0.77
CA MET A 44 -2.32 4.14 -2.06
C MET A 44 -3.60 3.65 -2.72
N CYS A 45 -4.39 4.58 -3.27
CA CYS A 45 -5.59 4.26 -4.04
C CYS A 45 -5.35 4.49 -5.53
N VAL A 46 -5.39 3.43 -6.33
CA VAL A 46 -5.16 3.46 -7.79
C VAL A 46 -6.40 2.97 -8.52
N GLY A 47 -6.80 3.66 -9.60
CA GLY A 47 -7.97 3.30 -10.39
C GLY A 47 -8.50 4.48 -11.20
N GLN A 48 -9.38 4.20 -12.16
CA GLN A 48 -9.99 5.21 -13.04
C GLN A 48 -10.76 6.30 -12.26
N THR A 49 -10.95 7.47 -12.86
CA THR A 49 -11.70 8.56 -12.21
C THR A 49 -13.16 8.17 -12.00
N GLY A 50 -13.77 8.68 -10.93
CA GLY A 50 -15.18 8.45 -10.63
C GLY A 50 -15.52 7.08 -10.07
N LEU A 51 -14.56 6.16 -9.86
CA LEU A 51 -14.79 4.87 -9.20
C LEU A 51 -15.09 4.98 -7.69
N GLY A 52 -14.88 6.15 -7.06
CA GLY A 52 -15.19 6.38 -5.65
C GLY A 52 -14.03 6.13 -4.68
N LYS A 53 -12.78 6.24 -5.16
CA LYS A 53 -11.54 6.04 -4.38
C LYS A 53 -11.56 6.73 -3.01
N SER A 54 -11.70 8.06 -3.02
CA SER A 54 -11.72 8.89 -1.80
C SER A 54 -12.85 8.50 -0.84
N THR A 55 -14.05 8.27 -1.38
CA THR A 55 -15.22 7.86 -0.59
C THR A 55 -15.06 6.48 0.05
N LEU A 56 -14.43 5.51 -0.62
CA LEU A 56 -14.14 4.22 0.01
C LEU A 56 -13.20 4.38 1.20
N ILE A 57 -12.16 5.21 1.10
CA ILE A 57 -11.23 5.47 2.22
C ILE A 57 -11.95 6.12 3.41
N ASN A 58 -12.76 7.14 3.18
CA ASN A 58 -13.62 7.75 4.21
C ASN A 58 -14.58 6.74 4.84
N THR A 59 -15.01 5.74 4.05
CA THR A 59 -15.86 4.64 4.53
C THR A 59 -15.06 3.70 5.45
N ILE A 60 -13.88 3.23 5.02
CA ILE A 60 -13.00 2.27 5.73
C ILE A 60 -12.66 2.76 7.14
N PHE A 61 -12.16 3.99 7.27
CA PHE A 61 -11.61 4.51 8.52
C PHE A 61 -12.62 5.20 9.44
N ALA A 62 -13.92 4.95 9.22
CA ALA A 62 -15.01 5.50 10.03
C ALA A 62 -15.01 7.05 10.20
N SER A 63 -14.28 7.78 9.35
CA SER A 63 -13.99 9.20 9.54
C SER A 63 -13.85 9.93 8.21
N HIS A 64 -14.12 11.23 8.20
CA HIS A 64 -14.01 12.08 7.00
C HIS A 64 -12.54 12.51 6.89
N LEU A 65 -11.73 11.69 6.23
CA LEU A 65 -10.28 11.90 6.12
C LEU A 65 -9.93 12.76 4.90
N ILE A 66 -10.54 12.43 3.76
CA ILE A 66 -10.32 13.07 2.46
C ILE A 66 -11.58 13.81 2.04
N ASP A 67 -11.46 15.02 1.49
CA ASP A 67 -12.60 15.65 0.83
C ASP A 67 -12.97 14.90 -0.45
N SER A 68 -14.18 14.33 -0.49
CA SER A 68 -14.71 13.71 -1.70
C SER A 68 -14.88 14.76 -2.79
N LYS A 69 -14.10 14.63 -3.87
CA LYS A 69 -14.14 15.51 -5.05
C LYS A 69 -15.34 15.23 -5.96
N GLY A 70 -16.22 14.29 -5.55
CA GLY A 70 -17.47 14.00 -6.22
C GLY A 70 -18.40 15.21 -6.26
N ARG A 71 -19.10 15.37 -7.37
CA ARG A 71 -20.12 16.42 -7.56
C ARG A 71 -21.30 16.17 -6.62
N LEU A 72 -21.53 17.05 -5.64
CA LEU A 72 -22.64 16.93 -4.69
C LEU A 72 -23.94 17.50 -5.28
N THR A 73 -23.83 18.49 -6.17
CA THR A 73 -24.98 19.18 -6.78
C THR A 73 -24.88 19.31 -8.30
N PRO A 74 -26.02 19.37 -9.02
CA PRO A 74 -26.10 20.11 -10.27
C PRO A 74 -25.60 21.55 -10.09
N SER A 75 -25.10 22.17 -11.16
CA SER A 75 -24.20 23.35 -11.16
C SER A 75 -22.73 23.06 -10.83
N GLU A 76 -22.37 22.38 -9.72
CA GLU A 76 -20.96 22.19 -9.33
C GLU A 76 -20.09 21.54 -10.43
N PRO A 77 -18.86 22.03 -10.68
CA PRO A 77 -17.94 21.38 -11.59
C PRO A 77 -17.42 20.07 -10.98
N VAL A 78 -17.26 19.03 -11.81
CA VAL A 78 -16.65 17.77 -11.39
C VAL A 78 -15.17 18.04 -11.07
N ARG A 79 -14.80 17.94 -9.79
CA ARG A 79 -13.40 18.06 -9.36
C ARG A 79 -12.73 16.70 -9.55
N SER A 80 -11.62 16.65 -10.26
CA SER A 80 -10.79 15.44 -10.38
C SER A 80 -9.50 15.60 -9.58
N THR A 81 -8.91 14.48 -9.18
CA THR A 81 -7.53 14.46 -8.69
C THR A 81 -6.61 14.55 -9.90
N THR A 82 -5.85 15.63 -10.04
CA THR A 82 -4.92 15.86 -11.16
C THR A 82 -3.48 15.44 -10.84
N GLU A 83 -3.13 15.37 -9.55
CA GLU A 83 -1.79 15.11 -9.04
C GLU A 83 -1.86 14.12 -7.88
N ILE A 84 -0.78 13.38 -7.64
CA ILE A 84 -0.68 12.47 -6.49
C ILE A 84 -0.63 13.32 -5.21
N LYS A 85 -1.60 13.13 -4.31
CA LYS A 85 -1.68 13.84 -3.03
C LYS A 85 -1.57 12.87 -1.87
N THR A 86 -0.84 13.27 -0.83
CA THR A 86 -0.66 12.51 0.41
C THR A 86 -1.34 13.24 1.55
N GLU A 87 -2.27 12.57 2.22
CA GLU A 87 -3.02 13.10 3.36
C GLU A 87 -2.70 12.23 4.59
N SER A 88 -2.20 12.87 5.64
CA SER A 88 -1.65 12.20 6.83
C SER A 88 -2.56 12.41 8.03
N HIS A 89 -3.09 11.31 8.57
CA HIS A 89 -3.99 11.32 9.72
C HIS A 89 -3.42 10.47 10.85
N ILE A 90 -3.82 10.80 12.09
CA ILE A 90 -3.52 9.99 13.26
C ILE A 90 -4.87 9.55 13.82
N ILE A 91 -5.16 8.27 13.71
CA ILE A 91 -6.36 7.61 14.24
C ILE A 91 -5.97 6.98 15.58
N GLU A 92 -6.86 7.05 16.56
CA GLU A 92 -6.65 6.41 17.87
C GLU A 92 -7.89 5.58 18.22
N GLU A 93 -7.69 4.28 18.46
CA GLU A 93 -8.74 3.33 18.82
C GLU A 93 -8.26 2.52 20.03
N ASN A 94 -9.02 2.53 21.13
CA ASN A 94 -8.71 1.80 22.36
C ASN A 94 -7.27 2.01 22.92
N GLY A 95 -6.71 3.21 22.72
CA GLY A 95 -5.33 3.56 23.12
C GLY A 95 -4.24 3.11 22.11
N VAL A 96 -4.61 2.46 21.01
CA VAL A 96 -3.74 2.15 19.87
C VAL A 96 -3.71 3.34 18.93
N ARG A 97 -2.52 3.90 18.68
CA ARG A 97 -2.34 5.02 17.74
C ARG A 97 -1.86 4.53 16.38
N LEU A 98 -2.65 4.76 15.34
CA LEU A 98 -2.32 4.46 13.94
C LEU A 98 -2.07 5.78 13.19
N ARG A 99 -0.82 5.99 12.74
CA ARG A 99 -0.52 7.02 11.74
C ARG A 99 -0.82 6.46 10.37
N LEU A 100 -1.92 6.90 9.79
CA LEU A 100 -2.36 6.54 8.45
C LEU A 100 -1.92 7.62 7.46
N ASN A 101 -1.17 7.26 6.43
CA ASN A 101 -0.97 8.12 5.26
C ASN A 101 -1.77 7.54 4.09
N ILE A 102 -2.70 8.33 3.55
CA ILE A 102 -3.41 7.96 2.33
C ILE A 102 -2.79 8.70 1.15
N VAL A 103 -2.55 7.97 0.06
CA VAL A 103 -2.07 8.52 -1.20
C VAL A 103 -3.17 8.37 -2.26
N ASP A 104 -3.85 9.47 -2.56
CA ASP A 104 -4.84 9.55 -3.65
C ASP A 104 -4.10 9.83 -4.96
N THR A 105 -4.28 8.96 -5.96
CA THR A 105 -3.67 9.14 -7.28
C THR A 105 -4.69 9.70 -8.28
N PRO A 106 -4.24 10.48 -9.28
CA PRO A 106 -5.08 10.83 -10.41
C PRO A 106 -5.65 9.57 -11.08
N GLY A 107 -6.85 9.66 -11.64
CA GLY A 107 -7.40 8.58 -12.42
C GLY A 107 -6.63 8.41 -13.73
N TYR A 108 -6.17 7.19 -13.99
CA TYR A 108 -5.72 6.81 -15.33
C TYR A 108 -6.93 6.42 -16.19
N GLY A 109 -6.80 6.43 -17.51
CA GLY A 109 -7.90 6.08 -18.43
C GLY A 109 -8.78 7.26 -18.88
N ASP A 110 -8.60 8.44 -18.29
CA ASP A 110 -9.38 9.65 -18.62
C ASP A 110 -8.89 10.36 -19.90
N GLN A 111 -7.65 10.10 -20.33
CA GLN A 111 -7.02 10.79 -21.46
C GLN A 111 -7.29 10.04 -22.78
N VAL A 112 -7.14 10.72 -23.91
CA VAL A 112 -7.23 10.08 -25.24
C VAL A 112 -6.05 9.14 -25.49
N ASN A 113 -4.84 9.56 -25.06
CA ASN A 113 -3.68 8.67 -24.96
C ASN A 113 -3.42 8.35 -23.48
N ASN A 114 -3.37 7.06 -23.13
CA ASN A 114 -3.06 6.57 -21.78
C ASN A 114 -1.74 5.78 -21.72
N ASP A 115 -0.91 5.87 -22.76
CA ASP A 115 0.44 5.32 -22.75
C ASP A 115 1.20 5.78 -21.51
N ARG A 116 1.80 4.83 -20.78
CA ARG A 116 2.61 5.08 -19.59
C ARG A 116 1.89 5.80 -18.45
N CYS A 117 0.56 5.72 -18.38
CA CYS A 117 -0.23 6.28 -17.26
C CYS A 117 0.17 5.73 -15.87
N TRP A 118 0.80 4.55 -15.79
CA TRP A 118 1.37 3.99 -14.56
C TRP A 118 2.72 4.61 -14.14
N ASP A 119 3.47 5.25 -15.05
CA ASP A 119 4.83 5.74 -14.76
C ASP A 119 4.87 6.73 -13.57
N PRO A 120 3.96 7.72 -13.44
CA PRO A 120 3.93 8.60 -12.26
C PRO A 120 3.69 7.85 -10.95
N ILE A 121 2.84 6.81 -10.97
CA ILE A 121 2.47 6.02 -9.79
C ILE A 121 3.66 5.13 -9.36
N VAL A 122 4.24 4.40 -10.32
CA VAL A 122 5.41 3.54 -10.09
C VAL A 122 6.63 4.38 -9.69
N LYS A 123 6.81 5.57 -10.29
CA LYS A 123 7.86 6.52 -9.89
C LYS A 123 7.65 6.95 -8.44
N TYR A 124 6.44 7.38 -8.05
CA TYR A 124 6.17 7.79 -6.67
C TYR A 124 6.52 6.67 -5.66
N ILE A 125 6.13 5.42 -5.92
CA ILE A 125 6.45 4.27 -5.05
C ILE A 125 7.98 4.08 -4.94
N LYS A 126 8.71 4.13 -6.07
CA LYS A 126 10.17 4.04 -6.10
C LYS A 126 10.87 5.23 -5.42
N ASP A 127 10.29 6.42 -5.50
CA ASP A 127 10.78 7.62 -4.82
C ASP A 127 10.65 7.48 -3.29
N GLN A 128 9.58 6.83 -2.78
CA GLN A 128 9.47 6.49 -1.36
C GLN A 128 10.50 5.45 -0.91
N HIS A 129 10.68 4.36 -1.65
CA HIS A 129 11.74 3.38 -1.37
C HIS A 129 13.14 4.04 -1.42
N SER A 130 13.37 4.95 -2.36
CA SER A 130 14.62 5.73 -2.46
C SER A 130 14.79 6.74 -1.32
N ALA A 131 13.71 7.32 -0.80
CA ALA A 131 13.74 8.20 0.37
C ALA A 131 14.09 7.42 1.65
N TYR A 132 13.51 6.22 1.81
CA TYR A 132 13.84 5.33 2.92
C TYR A 132 15.30 4.85 2.84
N LEU A 133 15.75 4.36 1.67
CA LEU A 133 17.14 3.90 1.47
C LEU A 133 18.18 5.00 1.74
N ARG A 134 17.92 6.25 1.33
CA ARG A 134 18.81 7.39 1.65
C ARG A 134 18.94 7.61 3.16
N LYS A 135 17.85 7.48 3.93
CA LYS A 135 17.87 7.57 5.40
C LYS A 135 18.59 6.37 6.03
N GLU A 136 18.44 5.17 5.47
CA GLU A 136 19.13 3.95 5.93
C GLU A 136 20.65 4.05 5.75
N LEU A 137 21.11 4.54 4.59
CA LEU A 137 22.54 4.69 4.25
C LEU A 137 23.24 5.87 4.96
N THR A 138 22.49 6.74 5.64
CA THR A 138 23.06 7.91 6.33
C THR A 138 23.73 7.50 7.64
N ALA A 139 25.02 7.79 7.80
CA ALA A 139 25.80 7.40 8.99
C ALA A 139 25.23 7.97 10.31
N GLN A 140 24.73 9.21 10.29
CA GLN A 140 23.99 9.83 11.40
C GLN A 140 22.48 9.60 11.25
N ARG A 141 22.06 8.33 11.29
CA ARG A 141 20.63 7.98 11.20
C ARG A 141 19.88 8.32 12.49
N GLU A 142 18.65 8.81 12.34
CA GLU A 142 17.69 8.88 13.45
C GLU A 142 17.39 7.47 14.00
N ARG A 143 17.17 7.35 15.31
CA ARG A 143 16.86 6.05 15.95
C ARG A 143 15.54 5.44 15.45
N TYR A 144 14.64 6.27 14.93
CA TYR A 144 13.32 5.89 14.43
C TYR A 144 13.06 6.55 13.08
N ILE A 145 13.44 5.88 11.99
CA ILE A 145 13.13 6.33 10.63
C ILE A 145 11.61 6.29 10.45
N GLN A 146 11.00 7.41 10.06
CA GLN A 146 9.59 7.44 9.63
C GLN A 146 9.46 6.73 8.29
N ASP A 147 8.55 5.76 8.21
CA ASP A 147 8.33 4.97 7.01
C ASP A 147 7.29 5.63 6.10
N THR A 148 7.71 6.00 4.90
CA THR A 148 6.84 6.57 3.85
C THR A 148 6.63 5.61 2.68
N ARG A 149 7.16 4.39 2.75
CA ARG A 149 6.96 3.34 1.73
C ARG A 149 5.49 2.93 1.70
N ILE A 150 4.92 2.71 0.52
CA ILE A 150 3.52 2.28 0.38
C ILE A 150 3.41 0.82 0.79
N HIS A 151 2.58 0.52 1.80
CA HIS A 151 2.39 -0.83 2.33
C HIS A 151 1.29 -1.61 1.60
N CYS A 152 0.30 -0.89 1.06
CA CYS A 152 -0.83 -1.46 0.34
C CYS A 152 -1.27 -0.54 -0.81
N CYS A 153 -1.51 -1.11 -1.99
CA CYS A 153 -2.12 -0.45 -3.13
C CYS A 153 -3.51 -1.04 -3.38
N LEU A 154 -4.56 -0.29 -3.03
CA LEU A 154 -5.94 -0.63 -3.38
C LEU A 154 -6.17 -0.32 -4.86
N PHE A 155 -6.38 -1.36 -5.66
CA PHE A 155 -6.59 -1.24 -7.10
C PHE A 155 -8.08 -1.37 -7.44
N PHE A 156 -8.70 -0.25 -7.83
CA PHE A 156 -10.13 -0.14 -8.09
C PHE A 156 -10.44 -0.56 -9.53
N ILE A 157 -11.08 -1.71 -9.68
CA ILE A 157 -11.60 -2.26 -10.93
C ILE A 157 -12.99 -1.68 -11.20
N GLN A 158 -13.25 -1.25 -12.43
CA GLN A 158 -14.60 -0.81 -12.84
C GLN A 158 -15.55 -2.02 -12.90
N PRO A 159 -16.78 -1.93 -12.36
CA PRO A 159 -17.80 -2.97 -12.52
C PRO A 159 -18.31 -2.97 -13.97
N SER A 160 -17.59 -3.65 -14.86
CA SER A 160 -17.96 -3.77 -16.29
C SER A 160 -18.88 -4.95 -16.56
N GLY A 161 -18.92 -5.94 -15.67
CA GLY A 161 -19.61 -7.21 -15.90
C GLY A 161 -18.97 -8.10 -16.98
N HIS A 162 -17.78 -7.74 -17.49
CA HIS A 162 -17.10 -8.41 -18.59
C HIS A 162 -15.72 -8.97 -18.18
N ALA A 163 -14.65 -8.35 -18.68
CA ALA A 163 -13.24 -8.67 -18.52
C ALA A 163 -12.51 -7.48 -17.87
N LEU A 164 -11.26 -7.64 -17.40
CA LEU A 164 -10.41 -6.50 -17.08
C LEU A 164 -10.08 -5.74 -18.37
N LYS A 165 -9.93 -4.41 -18.26
CA LYS A 165 -9.48 -3.65 -19.43
C LYS A 165 -7.99 -3.95 -19.70
N PRO A 166 -7.54 -3.96 -20.96
CA PRO A 166 -6.12 -4.13 -21.29
C PRO A 166 -5.20 -3.12 -20.58
N ILE A 167 -5.67 -1.89 -20.37
CA ILE A 167 -4.97 -0.88 -19.56
C ILE A 167 -4.81 -1.31 -18.09
N ASP A 168 -5.85 -1.85 -17.47
CA ASP A 168 -5.81 -2.32 -16.07
C ASP A 168 -4.79 -3.47 -15.93
N ILE A 169 -4.76 -4.40 -16.89
CA ILE A 169 -3.78 -5.52 -16.93
C ILE A 169 -2.33 -5.01 -17.01
N VAL A 170 -2.05 -3.99 -17.84
CA VAL A 170 -0.69 -3.43 -17.95
C VAL A 170 -0.30 -2.67 -16.68
N VAL A 171 -1.22 -1.88 -16.09
CA VAL A 171 -0.97 -1.18 -14.83
C VAL A 171 -0.71 -2.17 -13.69
N LEU A 172 -1.54 -3.22 -13.56
CA LEU A 172 -1.39 -4.27 -12.55
C LEU A 172 -0.02 -4.95 -12.64
N LYS A 173 0.44 -5.34 -13.85
CA LYS A 173 1.78 -5.92 -14.07
C LYS A 173 2.92 -5.01 -13.59
N LYS A 174 2.75 -3.69 -13.66
CA LYS A 174 3.77 -2.73 -13.24
C LYS A 174 3.73 -2.41 -11.75
N LEU A 175 2.58 -2.60 -11.10
CA LEU A 175 2.42 -2.39 -9.66
C LEU A 175 2.77 -3.63 -8.84
N SER A 176 2.43 -4.84 -9.30
CA SER A 176 2.75 -6.10 -8.59
C SER A 176 4.25 -6.31 -8.33
N ASP A 177 5.11 -5.70 -9.17
CA ASP A 177 6.58 -5.76 -9.06
C ASP A 177 7.17 -4.82 -7.99
N VAL A 178 6.37 -3.91 -7.40
CA VAL A 178 6.87 -2.82 -6.53
C VAL A 178 6.06 -2.58 -5.25
N VAL A 179 4.84 -3.11 -5.15
CA VAL A 179 3.94 -2.92 -4.01
C VAL A 179 2.93 -4.08 -3.89
N ASN A 180 2.44 -4.32 -2.68
CA ASN A 180 1.31 -5.23 -2.45
C ASN A 180 0.04 -4.68 -3.10
N VAL A 181 -0.47 -5.36 -4.13
CA VAL A 181 -1.70 -4.96 -4.81
C VAL A 181 -2.88 -5.77 -4.29
N VAL A 182 -3.93 -5.07 -3.87
CA VAL A 182 -5.21 -5.63 -3.40
C VAL A 182 -6.30 -5.16 -4.36
N PRO A 183 -6.86 -6.05 -5.20
CA PRO A 183 -7.86 -5.66 -6.19
C PRO A 183 -9.26 -5.60 -5.58
N VAL A 184 -9.99 -4.54 -5.94
CA VAL A 184 -11.29 -4.17 -5.37
C VAL A 184 -12.23 -3.81 -6.52
N ILE A 185 -13.37 -4.50 -6.64
CA ILE A 185 -14.44 -4.11 -7.57
C ILE A 185 -15.19 -2.94 -6.94
N ALA A 186 -15.08 -1.77 -7.58
CA ALA A 186 -15.72 -0.55 -7.13
C ALA A 186 -17.22 -0.53 -7.45
N LYS A 187 -18.03 0.20 -6.67
CA LYS A 187 -19.48 0.40 -6.91
C LYS A 187 -20.22 -0.90 -7.22
N SER A 188 -20.00 -1.93 -6.40
CA SER A 188 -20.61 -3.25 -6.60
C SER A 188 -22.15 -3.23 -6.53
N ASP A 189 -22.75 -2.12 -6.07
CA ASP A 189 -24.19 -1.82 -6.18
C ASP A 189 -24.70 -1.64 -7.61
N SER A 190 -23.80 -1.66 -8.60
CA SER A 190 -24.13 -1.55 -10.04
C SER A 190 -24.32 -2.91 -10.72
N LEU A 191 -24.06 -4.03 -10.02
CA LEU A 191 -24.15 -5.41 -10.54
C LEU A 191 -25.15 -6.21 -9.70
N THR A 192 -25.83 -7.19 -10.29
CA THR A 192 -26.57 -8.20 -9.50
C THR A 192 -25.62 -9.16 -8.78
N LEU A 193 -26.15 -9.99 -7.87
CA LEU A 193 -25.33 -10.98 -7.15
C LEU A 193 -24.72 -12.03 -8.11
N GLU A 194 -25.48 -12.43 -9.13
CA GLU A 194 -25.07 -13.37 -10.17
C GLU A 194 -24.01 -12.75 -11.09
N GLU A 195 -24.22 -11.51 -11.54
CA GLU A 195 -23.24 -10.75 -12.34
C GLU A 195 -21.94 -10.53 -11.57
N ARG A 196 -22.04 -10.18 -10.27
CA ARG A 196 -20.89 -10.00 -9.37
C ARG A 196 -20.08 -11.28 -9.27
N GLN A 197 -20.72 -12.43 -9.05
CA GLN A 197 -20.03 -13.72 -8.95
C GLN A 197 -19.33 -14.08 -10.27
N ALA A 198 -20.05 -14.03 -11.39
CA ALA A 198 -19.50 -14.34 -12.71
C ALA A 198 -18.37 -13.38 -13.12
N PHE A 199 -18.40 -12.12 -12.66
CA PHE A 199 -17.32 -11.15 -12.90
C PHE A 199 -16.10 -11.42 -12.01
N LYS A 200 -16.28 -11.82 -10.73
CA LYS A 200 -15.18 -12.23 -9.85
C LYS A 200 -14.44 -13.46 -10.40
N GLU A 201 -15.18 -14.47 -10.87
CA GLU A 201 -14.60 -15.68 -11.48
C GLU A 201 -13.74 -15.34 -12.70
N ARG A 202 -14.26 -14.54 -13.64
CA ARG A 202 -13.49 -14.09 -14.83
C ARG A 202 -12.26 -13.26 -14.47
N ILE A 203 -12.34 -12.41 -13.45
CA ILE A 203 -11.15 -11.67 -12.96
C ILE A 203 -10.09 -12.62 -12.37
N LYS A 204 -10.50 -13.66 -11.62
CA LYS A 204 -9.58 -14.69 -11.11
C LYS A 204 -8.91 -15.46 -12.27
N GLU A 205 -9.66 -15.84 -13.30
CA GLU A 205 -9.13 -16.47 -14.52
C GLU A 205 -8.09 -15.58 -15.23
N GLU A 206 -8.37 -14.29 -15.40
CA GLU A 206 -7.45 -13.34 -16.02
C GLU A 206 -6.19 -13.09 -15.18
N PHE A 207 -6.31 -13.05 -13.85
CA PHE A 207 -5.15 -12.98 -12.95
C PHE A 207 -4.24 -14.20 -13.13
N ALA A 208 -4.80 -15.40 -13.22
CA ALA A 208 -4.04 -16.62 -13.48
C ALA A 208 -3.40 -16.61 -14.89
N PHE A 209 -4.19 -16.30 -15.93
CA PHE A 209 -3.74 -16.27 -17.32
C PHE A 209 -2.61 -15.25 -17.57
N HIS A 210 -2.64 -14.11 -16.89
CA HIS A 210 -1.61 -13.08 -16.99
C HIS A 210 -0.51 -13.17 -15.93
N ASN A 211 -0.52 -14.21 -15.08
CA ASN A 211 0.42 -14.45 -13.98
C ASN A 211 0.56 -13.21 -13.05
N LEU A 212 -0.59 -12.64 -12.66
CA LEU A 212 -0.68 -11.44 -11.85
C LEU A 212 -0.69 -11.81 -10.37
N LYS A 213 0.44 -11.60 -9.70
CA LYS A 213 0.60 -11.86 -8.26
C LYS A 213 -0.08 -10.76 -7.44
N MET A 214 -1.33 -11.01 -7.05
CA MET A 214 -2.05 -10.21 -6.06
C MET A 214 -1.69 -10.67 -4.64
N TYR A 215 -1.82 -9.78 -3.67
CA TYR A 215 -1.65 -10.09 -2.25
C TYR A 215 -2.99 -10.65 -1.68
N PRO A 216 -2.99 -11.65 -0.76
CA PRO A 216 -1.84 -12.26 -0.07
C PRO A 216 -1.04 -13.23 -0.92
N TYR A 217 0.28 -13.27 -0.71
CA TYR A 217 1.18 -14.19 -1.41
C TYR A 217 1.22 -15.56 -0.73
N ASP A 218 1.49 -16.62 -1.50
CA ASP A 218 1.87 -17.91 -0.91
C ASP A 218 3.29 -17.82 -0.36
N ASN A 219 3.49 -18.18 0.90
CA ASN A 219 4.78 -18.31 1.54
C ASN A 219 4.82 -19.64 2.32
N ASP A 220 5.87 -20.43 2.11
CA ASP A 220 6.06 -21.74 2.72
C ASP A 220 6.44 -21.67 4.20
N GLU A 221 6.79 -20.49 4.72
CA GLU A 221 7.10 -20.26 6.14
C GLU A 221 5.85 -19.98 7.00
N LEU A 222 4.68 -19.78 6.39
CA LEU A 222 3.40 -19.54 7.11
C LEU A 222 2.92 -20.81 7.82
N ASP A 223 2.30 -20.62 9.00
CA ASP A 223 1.66 -21.71 9.73
C ASP A 223 0.31 -22.13 9.11
N ASP A 224 -0.27 -23.24 9.60
CA ASP A 224 -1.52 -23.78 9.06
C ASP A 224 -2.73 -22.85 9.28
N GLU A 225 -2.72 -22.01 10.32
CA GLU A 225 -3.80 -21.05 10.61
C GLU A 225 -3.72 -19.85 9.66
N GLU A 226 -2.53 -19.29 9.46
CA GLU A 226 -2.25 -18.22 8.49
C GLU A 226 -2.52 -18.68 7.05
N ARG A 227 -2.16 -19.91 6.69
CA ARG A 227 -2.51 -20.51 5.39
C ARG A 227 -4.02 -20.61 5.20
N ALA A 228 -4.76 -21.03 6.23
CA ALA A 228 -6.22 -21.12 6.17
C ALA A 228 -6.88 -19.74 6.03
N ILE A 229 -6.40 -18.73 6.77
CA ILE A 229 -6.86 -17.33 6.66
C ILE A 229 -6.58 -16.78 5.25
N ASN A 230 -5.36 -16.98 4.73
CA ASN A 230 -4.98 -16.54 3.39
C ASN A 230 -5.81 -17.24 2.29
N ALA A 231 -6.11 -18.53 2.43
CA ALA A 231 -6.97 -19.27 1.50
C ALA A 231 -8.41 -18.71 1.47
N GLN A 232 -9.00 -18.41 2.63
CA GLN A 232 -10.33 -17.79 2.72
C GLN A 232 -10.36 -16.42 2.03
N ILE A 233 -9.34 -15.59 2.27
CA ILE A 233 -9.23 -14.27 1.63
C ILE A 233 -9.03 -14.38 0.12
N LYS A 234 -8.20 -15.32 -0.36
CA LYS A 234 -8.00 -15.56 -1.80
C LYS A 234 -9.28 -15.92 -2.54
N ASP A 235 -10.23 -16.58 -1.87
CA ASP A 235 -11.53 -16.85 -2.49
C ASP A 235 -12.45 -15.60 -2.52
N ILE A 236 -12.37 -14.72 -1.52
CA ILE A 236 -13.14 -13.48 -1.48
C ILE A 236 -12.58 -12.44 -2.48
N ILE A 237 -11.27 -12.44 -2.76
CA ILE A 237 -10.64 -11.49 -3.69
C ILE A 237 -11.09 -11.75 -5.15
N PRO A 238 -11.41 -10.72 -5.95
CA PRO A 238 -11.41 -9.28 -5.63
C PRO A 238 -12.63 -8.83 -4.81
N PHE A 239 -12.40 -7.99 -3.80
CA PHE A 239 -13.46 -7.52 -2.89
C PHE A 239 -14.47 -6.62 -3.63
N SER A 240 -15.75 -6.97 -3.56
CA SER A 240 -16.85 -6.21 -4.17
C SER A 240 -17.47 -5.24 -3.17
N VAL A 241 -17.14 -3.95 -3.29
CA VAL A 241 -17.42 -2.95 -2.26
C VAL A 241 -18.29 -1.78 -2.74
N VAL A 242 -19.04 -1.24 -1.77
CA VAL A 242 -19.80 0.01 -1.89
C VAL A 242 -19.23 0.99 -0.86
N GLY A 243 -18.94 2.22 -1.28
CA GLY A 243 -18.53 3.30 -0.36
C GLY A 243 -19.70 4.23 -0.06
N SER A 244 -19.82 4.69 1.19
CA SER A 244 -20.72 5.78 1.56
C SER A 244 -20.23 6.56 2.78
N GLU A 245 -20.18 7.88 2.63
CA GLU A 245 -20.00 8.85 3.73
C GLU A 245 -21.33 9.16 4.44
N LYS A 246 -22.48 8.84 3.84
CA LYS A 246 -23.80 9.18 4.39
C LYS A 246 -24.22 8.14 5.43
N THR A 247 -24.59 8.63 6.61
CA THR A 247 -25.29 7.85 7.62
C THR A 247 -26.79 7.83 7.33
N ILE A 248 -27.39 6.67 7.53
CA ILE A 248 -28.81 6.38 7.31
C ILE A 248 -29.35 5.61 8.51
N VAL A 249 -30.64 5.71 8.78
CA VAL A 249 -31.28 4.94 9.85
C VAL A 249 -31.92 3.69 9.25
N VAL A 250 -31.42 2.51 9.63
CA VAL A 250 -31.98 1.20 9.27
C VAL A 250 -32.29 0.45 10.55
N ASN A 251 -33.53 -0.01 10.71
CA ASN A 251 -34.00 -0.73 11.91
C ASN A 251 -33.64 -0.02 13.24
N GLY A 252 -33.74 1.31 13.26
CA GLY A 252 -33.42 2.16 14.42
C GLY A 252 -31.93 2.38 14.69
N LYS A 253 -31.02 1.73 13.96
CA LYS A 253 -29.56 1.95 14.06
C LYS A 253 -29.09 2.93 12.99
N GLN A 254 -28.20 3.85 13.35
CA GLN A 254 -27.45 4.63 12.36
C GLN A 254 -26.35 3.73 11.78
N VAL A 255 -26.40 3.50 10.47
CA VAL A 255 -25.41 2.72 9.72
C VAL A 255 -24.93 3.54 8.52
N ARG A 256 -23.76 3.21 7.98
CA ARG A 256 -23.28 3.83 6.74
C ARG A 256 -23.96 3.18 5.55
N GLY A 257 -24.49 3.98 4.65
CA GLY A 257 -25.23 3.40 3.53
C GLY A 257 -25.62 4.37 2.44
N ARG A 258 -26.11 3.77 1.35
CA ARG A 258 -26.36 4.44 0.08
C ARG A 258 -27.84 4.26 -0.27
N GLN A 259 -28.58 5.35 -0.27
CA GLN A 259 -30.00 5.36 -0.59
C GLN A 259 -30.20 5.58 -2.09
N ASN A 260 -30.78 4.59 -2.75
CA ASN A 260 -31.16 4.63 -4.16
C ASN A 260 -32.71 4.69 -4.25
N ARG A 261 -33.27 4.85 -5.47
CA ARG A 261 -34.73 4.92 -5.66
C ARG A 261 -35.48 3.64 -5.26
N TRP A 262 -34.80 2.49 -5.35
CA TRP A 262 -35.38 1.16 -5.16
C TRP A 262 -35.16 0.59 -3.76
N GLY A 263 -34.38 1.26 -2.92
CA GLY A 263 -34.01 0.72 -1.61
C GLY A 263 -32.76 1.36 -1.02
N VAL A 264 -32.29 0.75 0.06
CA VAL A 264 -31.27 1.29 0.96
C VAL A 264 -30.18 0.25 1.15
N ILE A 265 -28.97 0.56 0.71
CA ILE A 265 -27.82 -0.34 0.79
C ILE A 265 -27.05 -0.01 2.06
N ASN A 266 -27.11 -0.89 3.05
CA ASN A 266 -26.22 -0.83 4.22
C ASN A 266 -24.83 -1.35 3.81
N VAL A 267 -23.81 -0.51 3.97
CA VAL A 267 -22.41 -0.84 3.60
C VAL A 267 -21.75 -1.76 4.65
N GLU A 268 -22.25 -1.78 5.88
CA GLU A 268 -21.76 -2.67 6.93
C GLU A 268 -22.53 -4.01 6.98
N ASP A 269 -23.34 -4.32 5.97
CA ASP A 269 -24.06 -5.59 5.83
C ASP A 269 -23.34 -6.50 4.83
N GLU A 270 -22.89 -7.65 5.31
CA GLU A 270 -22.17 -8.65 4.52
C GLU A 270 -23.04 -9.23 3.38
N ASN A 271 -24.38 -9.20 3.53
CA ASN A 271 -25.31 -9.62 2.48
C ASN A 271 -25.39 -8.62 1.32
N HIS A 272 -25.08 -7.33 1.57
CA HIS A 272 -25.10 -6.29 0.54
C HIS A 272 -23.75 -6.11 -0.15
N CYS A 273 -22.64 -6.05 0.61
CA CYS A 273 -21.32 -5.90 0.02
C CYS A 273 -20.17 -6.42 0.91
N GLU A 274 -19.04 -6.68 0.29
CA GLU A 274 -17.85 -7.30 0.90
C GLU A 274 -16.96 -6.26 1.61
N PHE A 275 -17.51 -5.06 1.90
CA PHE A 275 -16.80 -3.97 2.57
C PHE A 275 -16.31 -4.36 3.98
N VAL A 276 -17.11 -5.12 4.73
CA VAL A 276 -16.72 -5.59 6.07
C VAL A 276 -15.48 -6.47 6.00
N TYR A 277 -15.40 -7.35 5.00
CA TYR A 277 -14.22 -8.19 4.76
C TYR A 277 -13.00 -7.34 4.38
N LEU A 278 -13.13 -6.38 3.45
CA LEU A 278 -12.03 -5.46 3.09
C LEU A 278 -11.54 -4.64 4.30
N ARG A 279 -12.46 -4.13 5.13
CA ARG A 279 -12.10 -3.38 6.35
C ARG A 279 -11.34 -4.27 7.32
N ASN A 280 -11.88 -5.44 7.66
CA ASN A 280 -11.25 -6.37 8.60
C ASN A 280 -9.88 -6.86 8.08
N PHE A 281 -9.77 -7.12 6.78
CA PHE A 281 -8.52 -7.45 6.11
C PHE A 281 -7.45 -6.37 6.31
N LEU A 282 -7.77 -5.10 5.98
CA LEU A 282 -6.82 -3.99 6.05
C LEU A 282 -6.50 -3.51 7.48
N THR A 283 -7.39 -3.69 8.46
CA THR A 283 -7.23 -3.11 9.81
C THR A 283 -7.04 -4.11 10.94
N ARG A 284 -7.50 -5.37 10.79
CA ARG A 284 -7.48 -6.37 11.88
C ARG A 284 -6.51 -7.51 11.65
N THR A 285 -6.46 -8.05 10.43
CA THR A 285 -5.71 -9.28 10.16
C THR A 285 -4.40 -9.04 9.41
N HIS A 286 -4.41 -8.32 8.28
CA HIS A 286 -3.25 -8.28 7.35
C HIS A 286 -2.45 -6.97 7.41
N LEU A 287 -2.77 -6.03 8.31
CA LEU A 287 -2.08 -4.74 8.39
C LEU A 287 -0.58 -4.90 8.61
N GLN A 288 -0.18 -5.76 9.55
CA GLN A 288 1.22 -5.97 9.90
C GLN A 288 1.97 -6.75 8.79
N ASP A 289 1.38 -7.81 8.25
CA ASP A 289 1.99 -8.55 7.13
C ASP A 289 2.15 -7.68 5.88
N LEU A 290 1.18 -6.82 5.53
CA LEU A 290 1.35 -5.83 4.45
C LEU A 290 2.59 -4.93 4.65
N VAL A 291 2.89 -4.54 5.89
CA VAL A 291 4.10 -3.76 6.23
C VAL A 291 5.36 -4.63 6.13
N GLU A 292 5.32 -5.87 6.63
CA GLU A 292 6.45 -6.79 6.65
C GLU A 292 6.81 -7.28 5.24
N THR A 293 5.85 -7.78 4.48
CA THR A 293 5.97 -8.11 3.06
C THR A 293 6.51 -6.93 2.25
N THR A 294 6.08 -5.69 2.52
CA THR A 294 6.64 -4.49 1.87
C THR A 294 8.11 -4.29 2.21
N SER A 295 8.52 -4.55 3.46
CA SER A 295 9.89 -4.35 3.89
C SER A 295 10.82 -5.49 3.45
N GLN A 296 10.37 -6.74 3.49
CA GLN A 296 11.18 -7.93 3.24
C GLN A 296 11.24 -8.32 1.76
N ILE A 297 10.15 -8.13 1.01
CA ILE A 297 10.09 -8.50 -0.42
C ILE A 297 10.32 -7.29 -1.30
N HIS A 298 9.39 -6.32 -1.30
CA HIS A 298 9.40 -5.20 -2.26
C HIS A 298 10.58 -4.26 -2.04
N TYR A 299 10.84 -3.86 -0.80
CA TYR A 299 11.93 -2.95 -0.45
C TYR A 299 13.30 -3.61 -0.59
N GLU A 300 13.53 -4.84 -0.10
CA GLU A 300 14.83 -5.51 -0.29
C GLU A 300 15.11 -5.81 -1.77
N THR A 301 14.10 -6.19 -2.56
CA THR A 301 14.25 -6.33 -4.02
C THR A 301 14.69 -5.02 -4.68
N PHE A 302 14.12 -3.90 -4.25
CA PHE A 302 14.52 -2.56 -4.72
C PHE A 302 15.95 -2.19 -4.26
N ARG A 303 16.26 -2.42 -2.99
CA ARG A 303 17.55 -2.14 -2.34
C ARG A 303 18.69 -2.93 -2.98
N ALA A 304 18.50 -4.23 -3.20
CA ALA A 304 19.47 -5.08 -3.89
C ALA A 304 19.78 -4.56 -5.31
N LYS A 305 18.75 -4.20 -6.10
CA LYS A 305 18.91 -3.61 -7.44
C LYS A 305 19.70 -2.30 -7.40
N GLN A 306 19.41 -1.41 -6.45
CA GLN A 306 20.11 -0.13 -6.31
C GLN A 306 21.58 -0.31 -5.83
N LEU A 307 21.84 -1.21 -4.90
CA LEU A 307 23.21 -1.48 -4.42
C LEU A 307 24.08 -2.12 -5.50
N LEU A 308 23.52 -2.99 -6.35
CA LEU A 308 24.22 -3.53 -7.53
C LEU A 308 24.56 -2.41 -8.53
N ALA A 309 23.61 -1.54 -8.87
CA ALA A 309 23.86 -0.41 -9.77
C ALA A 309 24.91 0.58 -9.23
N LEU A 310 24.94 0.82 -7.90
CA LEU A 310 25.97 1.64 -7.24
C LEU A 310 27.35 0.97 -7.30
N LYS A 311 27.42 -0.37 -7.17
CA LYS A 311 28.67 -1.13 -7.32
C LYS A 311 29.19 -1.10 -8.76
N GLU A 312 28.31 -1.28 -9.75
CA GLU A 312 28.66 -1.26 -11.17
C GLU A 312 29.14 0.11 -11.64
N SER A 313 28.46 1.19 -11.25
CA SER A 313 28.90 2.57 -11.52
C SER A 313 30.24 2.90 -10.85
N SER A 314 30.47 2.41 -9.63
CA SER A 314 31.78 2.54 -8.96
C SER A 314 32.89 1.74 -9.65
N ALA A 315 32.58 0.60 -10.27
CA ALA A 315 33.55 -0.22 -11.00
C ALA A 315 33.85 0.34 -12.40
N ALA A 316 32.84 0.84 -13.11
CA ALA A 316 32.98 1.45 -14.44
C ALA A 316 33.80 2.76 -14.42
N GLY A 317 33.80 3.48 -13.29
CA GLY A 317 34.64 4.66 -13.07
C GLY A 317 36.15 4.40 -13.07
N GLY A 318 36.59 3.14 -13.09
CA GLY A 318 38.01 2.77 -13.05
C GLY A 318 38.79 2.88 -14.37
N HIS A 319 38.13 3.16 -15.51
CA HIS A 319 38.76 3.13 -16.85
C HIS A 319 38.41 4.32 -17.76
N SER A 320 38.24 5.52 -17.20
CA SER A 320 38.40 6.77 -17.96
C SER A 320 39.08 7.85 -17.12
N GLY A 321 40.06 8.53 -17.70
CA GLY A 321 40.92 9.45 -16.96
C GLY A 321 40.25 10.80 -16.67
N GLY A 322 40.40 11.27 -15.42
CA GLY A 322 40.41 12.71 -15.15
C GLY A 322 39.06 13.39 -14.90
N SER A 323 38.42 13.11 -13.77
CA SER A 323 37.63 14.11 -13.02
C SER A 323 37.64 13.79 -11.53
N ARG A 324 37.95 14.80 -10.70
CA ARG A 324 38.09 14.65 -9.25
C ARG A 324 36.71 14.49 -8.58
N PRO A 325 36.59 13.70 -7.49
CA PRO A 325 35.36 13.66 -6.70
C PRO A 325 35.14 15.01 -6.00
N ILE A 326 33.90 15.49 -6.02
CA ILE A 326 33.50 16.68 -5.27
C ILE A 326 33.39 16.28 -3.79
N SER A 327 34.29 16.79 -2.95
CA SER A 327 34.23 16.61 -1.51
C SER A 327 33.27 17.63 -0.87
N PRO A 328 32.53 17.26 0.20
CA PRO A 328 31.49 18.11 0.82
C PRO A 328 32.03 19.33 1.59
N SER A 329 33.29 19.70 1.38
CA SER A 329 33.94 20.87 1.98
C SER A 329 33.80 22.13 1.12
N ALA A 330 33.57 22.00 -0.19
CA ALA A 330 33.67 23.10 -1.16
C ALA A 330 32.52 24.13 -1.05
N ASP A 331 31.29 23.70 -0.76
CA ASP A 331 30.13 24.60 -0.67
C ASP A 331 30.24 25.63 0.47
N ARG A 332 31.10 25.38 1.47
CA ARG A 332 31.25 26.26 2.63
C ARG A 332 32.15 27.48 2.37
N GLU A 333 32.95 27.47 1.30
CA GLU A 333 33.81 28.60 0.91
C GLU A 333 33.11 29.54 -0.08
N LEU A 334 32.31 29.00 -1.00
CA LEU A 334 31.51 29.79 -1.96
C LEU A 334 30.55 30.77 -1.26
N SER A 335 29.93 30.35 -0.15
CA SER A 335 29.06 31.22 0.65
C SER A 335 29.80 32.38 1.31
N ARG A 336 31.06 32.20 1.73
CA ARG A 336 31.87 33.24 2.39
C ARG A 336 32.40 34.29 1.41
N ASN A 337 32.74 33.91 0.17
CA ASN A 337 33.21 34.88 -0.82
C ASN A 337 32.07 35.75 -1.37
N SER A 338 30.85 35.23 -1.48
CA SER A 338 29.68 36.01 -1.91
C SER A 338 29.39 37.20 -0.97
N GLN A 339 29.49 37.00 0.35
CA GLN A 339 29.28 38.08 1.33
C GLN A 339 30.38 39.16 1.33
N ARG A 340 31.58 38.89 0.80
CA ARG A 340 32.64 39.90 0.69
C ARG A 340 32.55 40.75 -0.58
N ALA A 341 31.93 40.25 -1.65
CA ALA A 341 31.74 40.99 -2.89
C ALA A 341 30.64 42.08 -2.78
N ALA A 342 29.63 41.87 -1.93
CA ALA A 342 28.50 42.78 -1.78
C ALA A 342 28.77 44.05 -0.93
N MET A 343 30.01 44.25 -0.43
CA MET A 343 30.34 45.33 0.51
C MET A 343 31.43 46.29 0.02
N ASN A 344 31.86 46.17 -1.25
CA ASN A 344 32.80 47.09 -1.90
C ASN A 344 32.33 47.38 -3.34
N GLY A 345 31.31 48.24 -3.45
CA GLY A 345 30.83 48.82 -4.70
C GLY A 345 30.25 50.20 -4.41
N TYR A 346 31.01 51.24 -4.76
CA TYR A 346 30.56 52.63 -4.78
C TYR A 346 29.66 52.89 -6.00
#